data_AF-A0A2A6BVY8-F1
#
_entry.id   AF-A0A2A6BVY8-F1
#
_cell.length_a   1.000
_cell.length_b   1.000
_cell.length_c   1.000
_cell.angle_alpha   90.00
_cell.angle_beta   90.00
_cell.angle_gamma   90.00
#
_symmetry.space_group_name_H-M   'P 1'
#
loop_
_entity.id
_entity.type
_entity.pdbx_description
1 polymer ?
#
loop_
_entity_poly.entity_id
_entity_poly.type
_entity_poly.pdbx_seq_one_letter_code
_entity_poly.pdbx_strand_id
1 'polypeptide(L)'
;MLRSALMLSLIAFLACTPPYDTWWDGRCFYGWMGQLSWTQAAANCVTDSGVLTSIHSAQENANARSYAYGGPIDQGRGYWIGLRCNSTTSKFYWEDGTAVEYTNFGVDTTACNATTGDLHFYMSFNDGKWYNDKDWSWYTRASICKKNYRPEDSICEEYDLVSGTKTCVSIYSASKTTTDGEKRCVSTGGHLGSIHDNTVNDYIRRTAVSRNLLDGVLIGLKQTGSNGTALTWNDNTVVDYTSFNKDFPNNALGQCFAMQTGSIAGNWVNVICDKTTIPFVCTKPAYDFPDVFETSNCPTQNYSDGDMIYSPNFPKSDNKNGCEYLIVGPAGAKNVQVEVIFFETNRCCDTLTMYEGVAGDKKIATLAGSTYNGNVYKSSQGPAMRLVYNVQSGAHVRGWQLKVTAQF
;
A
#
# COMPACT_ATOMS: atom_id res chain seq x y z
N MET A 1 -20.09 -38.77 -19.41
CA MET A 1 -19.66 -37.57 -20.17
C MET A 1 -19.34 -36.46 -19.18
N LEU A 2 -18.12 -36.43 -18.65
CA LEU A 2 -17.65 -35.31 -17.82
C LEU A 2 -17.10 -34.22 -18.74
N ARG A 3 -17.67 -33.01 -18.68
CA ARG A 3 -17.03 -31.81 -19.23
C ARG A 3 -16.16 -31.19 -18.14
N SER A 4 -14.85 -31.41 -18.22
CA SER A 4 -13.87 -30.69 -17.42
C SER A 4 -13.79 -29.24 -17.88
N ALA A 5 -14.02 -28.31 -16.96
CA ALA A 5 -13.70 -26.90 -17.13
C ALA A 5 -12.19 -26.72 -16.94
N LEU A 6 -11.49 -26.24 -17.97
CA LEU A 6 -10.16 -25.65 -17.80
C LEU A 6 -10.34 -24.26 -17.14
N MET A 7 -10.05 -24.15 -15.85
CA MET A 7 -9.65 -22.87 -15.26
C MET A 7 -8.20 -22.62 -15.69
N LEU A 8 -7.98 -21.71 -16.65
CA LEU A 8 -6.68 -21.08 -16.81
C LEU A 8 -6.46 -20.17 -15.59
N SER A 9 -5.63 -20.65 -14.67
CA SER A 9 -5.00 -19.84 -13.63
C SER A 9 -4.10 -18.80 -14.32
N LEU A 10 -4.54 -17.54 -14.34
CA LEU A 10 -3.72 -16.41 -14.76
C LEU A 10 -2.75 -16.10 -13.61
N ILE A 11 -1.51 -16.56 -13.74
CA ILE A 11 -0.42 -16.14 -12.87
C ILE A 11 -0.02 -14.72 -13.28
N ALA A 12 -0.42 -13.72 -12.51
CA ALA A 12 0.06 -12.35 -12.69
C ALA A 12 1.55 -12.27 -12.28
N PHE A 13 2.40 -11.82 -13.20
CA PHE A 13 3.84 -11.66 -13.01
C PHE A 13 4.16 -10.46 -12.09
N LEU A 14 5.23 -10.57 -11.29
CA LEU A 14 5.81 -9.49 -10.48
C LEU A 14 6.68 -8.57 -11.36
N ALA A 15 6.00 -7.68 -12.09
CA ALA A 15 6.53 -6.48 -12.70
C ALA A 15 5.45 -5.40 -12.59
N CYS A 16 5.70 -4.18 -13.04
CA CYS A 16 4.60 -3.31 -13.43
C CYS A 16 3.66 -4.12 -14.34
N THR A 17 2.38 -4.18 -14.00
CA THR A 17 1.42 -4.95 -14.81
C THR A 17 1.29 -4.23 -16.14
N PRO A 18 1.41 -4.93 -17.28
CA PRO A 18 1.14 -4.32 -18.57
C PRO A 18 -0.17 -3.52 -18.53
N PRO A 19 -0.19 -2.30 -19.09
CA PRO A 19 0.83 -1.77 -20.00
C PRO A 19 2.01 -1.05 -19.34
N TYR A 20 2.03 -0.91 -18.00
CA TYR A 20 3.14 -0.28 -17.28
C TYR A 20 4.40 -1.15 -17.35
N ASP A 21 5.52 -0.55 -17.75
CA ASP A 21 6.75 -1.28 -18.09
C ASP A 21 8.01 -0.69 -17.41
N THR A 22 7.89 0.48 -16.77
CA THR A 22 9.03 1.21 -16.20
C THR A 22 8.78 1.60 -14.75
N TRP A 23 9.79 1.42 -13.90
CA TRP A 23 9.74 1.68 -12.46
C TRP A 23 10.78 2.73 -12.04
N TRP A 24 10.34 3.70 -11.24
CA TRP A 24 11.17 4.76 -10.70
C TRP A 24 10.52 5.29 -9.43
N ASP A 25 11.26 5.27 -8.33
CA ASP A 25 10.86 5.84 -7.04
C ASP A 25 9.47 5.35 -6.56
N GLY A 26 9.30 4.03 -6.49
CA GLY A 26 8.07 3.43 -5.96
C GLY A 26 6.82 3.72 -6.80
N ARG A 27 6.98 3.98 -8.10
CA ARG A 27 5.89 4.24 -9.04
C ARG A 27 6.09 3.47 -10.36
N CYS A 28 5.01 2.94 -10.89
CA CYS A 28 4.94 2.32 -12.21
C CYS A 28 4.50 3.35 -13.25
N PHE A 29 5.15 3.34 -14.40
CA PHE A 29 4.85 4.28 -15.48
C PHE A 29 4.63 3.56 -16.80
N TYR A 30 3.73 4.12 -17.58
CA TYR A 30 3.35 3.65 -18.90
C TYR A 30 3.28 4.83 -19.86
N GLY A 31 3.95 4.71 -21.00
CA GLY A 31 3.95 5.71 -22.05
C GLY A 31 2.98 5.30 -23.14
N TRP A 32 1.86 6.01 -23.25
CA TRP A 32 0.98 5.86 -24.40
C TRP A 32 1.46 6.76 -25.53
N MET A 33 1.95 6.13 -26.60
CA MET A 33 2.53 6.83 -27.75
C MET A 33 1.46 7.29 -28.75
N GLY A 34 0.25 6.74 -28.72
CA GLY A 34 -0.84 7.26 -29.56
C GLY A 34 -1.16 8.72 -29.20
N GLN A 35 -1.45 9.55 -30.20
CA GLN A 35 -1.78 10.95 -29.94
C GLN A 35 -3.24 11.06 -29.48
N LEU A 36 -3.45 11.51 -28.24
CA LEU A 36 -4.77 11.70 -27.62
C LEU A 36 -4.94 13.15 -27.16
N SER A 37 -6.18 13.67 -27.15
CA SER A 37 -6.46 14.92 -26.45
C SER A 37 -6.23 14.74 -24.95
N TRP A 38 -6.10 15.83 -24.19
CA TRP A 38 -5.79 15.70 -22.77
C TRP A 38 -6.84 14.87 -22.03
N THR A 39 -8.13 15.09 -22.31
CA THR A 39 -9.23 14.33 -21.70
C THR A 39 -9.16 12.84 -22.04
N GLN A 40 -8.82 12.52 -23.28
CA GLN A 40 -8.68 11.13 -23.74
C GLN A 40 -7.44 10.46 -23.11
N ALA A 41 -6.34 11.20 -22.98
CA ALA A 41 -5.13 10.71 -22.32
C ALA A 41 -5.36 10.43 -20.83
N ALA A 42 -6.04 11.36 -20.13
CA ALA A 42 -6.42 11.16 -18.73
C ALA A 42 -7.34 9.92 -18.57
N ALA A 43 -8.35 9.78 -19.42
CA ALA A 43 -9.23 8.62 -19.41
C ALA A 43 -8.48 7.30 -19.74
N ASN A 44 -7.49 7.35 -20.63
CA ASN A 44 -6.65 6.20 -20.96
C ASN A 44 -5.83 5.74 -19.74
N CYS A 45 -5.20 6.67 -19.01
CA CYS A 45 -4.48 6.32 -17.78
C CYS A 45 -5.40 5.73 -16.70
N VAL A 46 -6.61 6.27 -16.56
CA VAL A 46 -7.63 5.76 -15.61
C VAL A 46 -8.10 4.35 -15.96
N THR A 47 -8.18 4.01 -17.26
CA THR A 47 -8.56 2.66 -17.73
C THR A 47 -7.64 1.59 -17.15
N ASP A 48 -6.35 1.89 -17.02
CA ASP A 48 -5.35 0.99 -16.43
C ASP A 48 -5.05 1.29 -14.96
N SER A 49 -6.01 1.93 -14.27
CA SER A 49 -5.95 2.27 -12.84
C SER A 49 -4.78 3.17 -12.44
N GLY A 50 -4.32 4.03 -13.34
CA GLY A 50 -3.38 5.10 -13.04
C GLY A 50 -3.97 6.47 -13.37
N VAL A 51 -3.10 7.46 -13.44
CA VAL A 51 -3.41 8.87 -13.70
C VAL A 51 -2.31 9.46 -14.56
N LEU A 52 -2.51 10.65 -15.15
CA LEU A 52 -1.40 11.34 -15.82
C LEU A 52 -0.29 11.67 -14.81
N THR A 53 0.96 11.55 -15.24
CA THR A 53 2.11 11.64 -14.33
C THR A 53 2.24 12.99 -13.64
N SER A 54 2.57 12.95 -12.35
CA SER A 54 3.16 14.04 -11.57
C SER A 54 4.69 13.94 -11.54
N ILE A 55 5.37 15.05 -11.25
CA ILE A 55 6.83 15.16 -11.27
C ILE A 55 7.29 15.99 -10.06
N HIS A 56 8.11 15.40 -9.19
CA HIS A 56 8.51 15.99 -7.90
C HIS A 56 10.01 16.28 -7.77
N SER A 57 10.81 16.00 -8.81
CA SER A 57 12.24 16.30 -8.79
C SER A 57 12.82 16.50 -10.19
N ALA A 58 14.02 17.09 -10.25
CA ALA A 58 14.78 17.20 -11.50
C ALA A 58 15.11 15.82 -12.09
N GLN A 59 15.39 14.82 -11.24
CA GLN A 59 15.65 13.45 -11.67
C GLN A 59 14.40 12.80 -12.27
N GLU A 60 13.23 12.97 -11.64
CA GLU A 60 11.98 12.51 -12.23
C GLU A 60 11.70 13.19 -13.57
N ASN A 61 11.92 14.50 -13.67
CA ASN A 61 11.73 15.19 -14.94
C ASN A 61 12.63 14.61 -16.05
N ALA A 62 13.89 14.29 -15.72
CA ALA A 62 14.83 13.68 -16.65
C ALA A 62 14.42 12.25 -17.05
N ASN A 63 13.97 11.44 -16.07
CA ASN A 63 13.50 10.07 -16.31
C ASN A 63 12.24 10.06 -17.19
N ALA A 64 11.25 10.92 -16.87
CA ALA A 64 10.04 11.11 -17.66
C ALA A 64 10.40 11.41 -19.12
N ARG A 65 11.33 12.35 -19.30
CA ARG A 65 11.79 12.82 -20.60
C ARG A 65 12.49 11.72 -21.36
N SER A 66 13.40 10.99 -20.72
CA SER A 66 14.12 9.87 -21.32
C SER A 66 13.18 8.75 -21.76
N TYR A 67 12.19 8.42 -20.94
CA TYR A 67 11.19 7.42 -21.28
C TYR A 67 10.37 7.81 -22.50
N ALA A 68 10.09 9.11 -22.65
CA ALA A 68 9.40 9.67 -23.78
C ALA A 68 10.24 9.70 -25.09
N TYR A 69 11.57 9.58 -25.01
CA TYR A 69 12.47 9.46 -26.16
C TYR A 69 12.57 8.02 -26.73
N GLY A 70 12.09 6.99 -26.01
CA GLY A 70 12.22 5.58 -26.41
C GLY A 70 11.14 5.06 -27.38
N GLY A 71 10.11 5.87 -27.69
CA GLY A 71 9.02 5.50 -28.59
C GLY A 71 9.27 5.91 -30.05
N PRO A 72 8.63 5.25 -31.05
CA PRO A 72 8.87 5.49 -32.49
C PRO A 72 8.32 6.83 -33.02
N ILE A 73 8.12 7.86 -32.18
CA ILE A 73 7.43 9.09 -32.55
C ILE A 73 8.36 10.30 -32.43
N ASP A 74 8.94 10.62 -33.58
CA ASP A 74 9.74 11.82 -33.79
C ASP A 74 8.85 12.90 -34.41
N GLN A 75 8.14 13.69 -33.57
CA GLN A 75 7.34 14.84 -34.05
C GLN A 75 7.30 16.07 -33.12
N GLY A 76 8.22 16.23 -32.16
CA GLY A 76 8.40 17.52 -31.45
C GLY A 76 7.21 18.06 -30.63
N ARG A 77 6.15 17.27 -30.39
CA ARG A 77 4.90 17.69 -29.73
C ARG A 77 4.81 17.34 -28.23
N GLY A 78 5.86 16.87 -27.59
CA GLY A 78 5.84 16.55 -26.16
C GLY A 78 4.77 15.51 -25.75
N TYR A 79 4.48 15.45 -24.45
CA TYR A 79 3.49 14.54 -23.88
C TYR A 79 2.72 15.17 -22.73
N TRP A 80 1.44 14.79 -22.60
CA TRP A 80 0.58 15.22 -21.52
C TRP A 80 1.11 14.75 -20.17
N ILE A 81 1.02 15.65 -19.19
CA ILE A 81 1.30 15.41 -17.78
C ILE A 81 0.06 15.81 -16.96
N GLY A 82 0.02 15.39 -15.69
CA GLY A 82 -1.13 15.61 -14.81
C GLY A 82 -1.22 17.01 -14.21
N LEU A 83 -0.36 17.95 -14.62
CA LEU A 83 -0.32 19.29 -14.07
C LEU A 83 -1.47 20.11 -14.63
N ARG A 84 -2.17 20.81 -13.74
CA ARG A 84 -3.24 21.73 -14.10
C ARG A 84 -3.11 23.04 -13.35
N CYS A 85 -3.73 24.07 -13.93
CA CYS A 85 -3.86 25.38 -13.32
C CYS A 85 -5.34 25.65 -13.10
N ASN A 86 -5.75 25.75 -11.84
CA ASN A 86 -7.13 25.89 -11.43
C ASN A 86 -7.66 27.30 -11.72
N SER A 87 -8.75 27.41 -12.47
CA SER A 87 -9.38 28.68 -12.88
C SER A 87 -10.03 29.46 -11.74
N THR A 88 -10.46 28.78 -10.69
CA THR A 88 -11.10 29.44 -9.54
C THR A 88 -10.06 30.00 -8.57
N THR A 89 -8.98 29.27 -8.33
CA THR A 89 -7.99 29.60 -7.30
C THR A 89 -6.71 30.21 -7.86
N SER A 90 -6.51 30.16 -9.18
CA SER A 90 -5.25 30.55 -9.84
C SER A 90 -4.03 29.84 -9.24
N LYS A 91 -4.20 28.57 -8.84
CA LYS A 91 -3.13 27.72 -8.29
C LYS A 91 -2.88 26.49 -9.16
N PHE A 92 -1.61 26.11 -9.23
CA PHE A 92 -1.21 24.83 -9.82
C PHE A 92 -1.56 23.66 -8.90
N TYR A 93 -1.96 22.55 -9.49
CA TYR A 93 -2.18 21.29 -8.79
C TYR A 93 -1.92 20.10 -9.71
N TRP A 94 -1.53 18.96 -9.14
CA TRP A 94 -1.47 17.69 -9.85
C TRP A 94 -2.80 16.95 -9.74
N GLU A 95 -3.25 16.33 -10.84
CA GLU A 95 -4.48 15.51 -10.87
C GLU A 95 -4.47 14.34 -9.86
N ASP A 96 -3.29 13.86 -9.47
CA ASP A 96 -3.14 12.81 -8.45
C ASP A 96 -3.18 13.33 -7.01
N GLY A 97 -3.41 14.64 -6.81
CA GLY A 97 -3.55 15.29 -5.51
C GLY A 97 -2.22 15.52 -4.77
N THR A 98 -1.09 15.14 -5.34
CA THR A 98 0.23 15.37 -4.74
C THR A 98 0.61 16.86 -4.77
N ALA A 99 1.49 17.26 -3.84
CA ALA A 99 1.92 18.65 -3.73
C ALA A 99 2.78 19.10 -4.93
N VAL A 100 2.59 20.35 -5.37
CA VAL A 100 3.42 20.99 -6.41
C VAL A 100 4.66 21.60 -5.76
N GLU A 101 5.68 20.78 -5.52
CA GLU A 101 6.91 21.16 -4.81
C GLU A 101 8.12 21.36 -5.74
N TYR A 102 8.05 20.78 -6.94
CA TYR A 102 9.01 20.95 -8.00
C TYR A 102 8.33 21.50 -9.24
N THR A 103 9.00 22.39 -9.94
CA THR A 103 8.47 22.98 -11.17
C THR A 103 9.56 23.06 -12.24
N ASN A 104 9.18 22.81 -13.49
CA ASN A 104 10.10 22.90 -14.62
C ASN A 104 9.45 23.64 -15.80
N PHE A 105 8.81 24.78 -15.52
CA PHE A 105 8.09 25.58 -16.51
C PHE A 105 9.00 26.12 -17.62
N GLY A 106 8.45 26.15 -18.83
CA GLY A 106 9.00 26.88 -19.96
C GLY A 106 8.67 28.36 -19.90
N VAL A 107 9.19 29.11 -20.88
CA VAL A 107 8.93 30.56 -21.00
C VAL A 107 7.42 30.82 -21.05
N ASP A 108 6.98 31.87 -20.35
CA ASP A 108 5.59 32.34 -20.29
C ASP A 108 4.55 31.38 -19.65
N THR A 109 5.00 30.36 -18.91
CA THR A 109 4.09 29.37 -18.27
C THR A 109 4.24 29.25 -16.75
N THR A 110 5.05 30.11 -16.14
CA THR A 110 5.33 30.14 -14.70
C THR A 110 4.17 30.68 -13.84
N ALA A 111 3.17 31.32 -14.46
CA ALA A 111 2.02 31.90 -13.77
C ALA A 111 0.74 31.14 -14.11
N CYS A 112 -0.04 30.79 -13.09
CA CYS A 112 -1.34 30.15 -13.27
C CYS A 112 -2.41 31.21 -13.54
N ASN A 113 -2.64 31.52 -14.81
CA ASN A 113 -3.56 32.58 -15.27
C ASN A 113 -4.85 32.00 -15.91
N ALA A 114 -5.41 30.95 -15.33
CA ALA A 114 -6.63 30.31 -15.84
C ALA A 114 -7.87 31.19 -15.60
N THR A 115 -8.62 31.50 -16.66
CA THR A 115 -9.78 32.43 -16.59
C THR A 115 -11.11 31.79 -17.04
N THR A 116 -11.08 30.86 -17.98
CA THR A 116 -12.28 30.23 -18.58
C THR A 116 -12.21 28.71 -18.52
N GLY A 117 -11.86 28.18 -17.35
CA GLY A 117 -11.58 26.77 -17.12
C GLY A 117 -10.09 26.49 -16.91
N ASP A 118 -9.80 25.32 -16.34
CA ASP A 118 -8.46 24.97 -15.92
C ASP A 118 -7.54 24.77 -17.13
N LEU A 119 -6.30 25.26 -17.02
CA LEU A 119 -5.29 25.04 -18.06
C LEU A 119 -4.63 23.68 -17.88
N HIS A 120 -4.24 23.06 -18.99
CA HIS A 120 -3.63 21.74 -19.04
C HIS A 120 -2.22 21.84 -19.61
N PHE A 121 -1.32 21.00 -19.10
CA PHE A 121 0.10 21.10 -19.36
C PHE A 121 0.67 19.85 -20.02
N TYR A 122 1.69 20.06 -20.85
CA TYR A 122 2.50 19.01 -21.43
C TYR A 122 3.98 19.28 -21.16
N MET A 123 4.79 18.22 -21.16
CA MET A 123 6.24 18.35 -21.19
C MET A 123 6.73 18.31 -22.63
N SER A 124 7.54 19.29 -23.02
CA SER A 124 8.20 19.32 -24.32
C SER A 124 9.36 18.32 -24.37
N PHE A 125 9.46 17.59 -25.49
CA PHE A 125 10.59 16.67 -25.73
C PHE A 125 11.93 17.41 -25.80
N ASN A 126 11.96 18.60 -26.43
CA ASN A 126 13.19 19.29 -26.81
C ASN A 126 14.01 19.81 -25.64
N ASP A 127 13.35 20.22 -24.57
CA ASP A 127 13.96 20.88 -23.41
C ASP A 127 13.50 20.27 -22.07
N GLY A 128 12.50 19.38 -22.07
CA GLY A 128 11.92 18.82 -20.86
C GLY A 128 11.10 19.82 -20.05
N LYS A 129 10.82 21.00 -20.61
CA LYS A 129 10.09 22.08 -19.94
C LYS A 129 8.58 21.88 -20.08
N TRP A 130 7.82 22.38 -19.11
CA TRP A 130 6.37 22.26 -19.08
C TRP A 130 5.72 23.48 -19.68
N TYR A 131 4.78 23.27 -20.59
CA TYR A 131 4.05 24.33 -21.27
C TYR A 131 2.55 24.06 -21.16
N ASN A 132 1.74 25.11 -21.07
CA ASN A 132 0.29 24.97 -21.17
C ASN A 132 -0.13 24.89 -22.64
N ASP A 133 -1.16 24.11 -22.92
CA ASP A 133 -1.80 24.08 -24.23
C ASP A 133 -3.18 24.73 -24.11
N LYS A 134 -3.43 25.79 -24.89
CA LYS A 134 -4.73 26.49 -24.91
C LYS A 134 -5.81 25.64 -25.58
N ASP A 135 -5.38 24.67 -26.36
CA ASP A 135 -6.17 23.90 -27.30
C ASP A 135 -6.17 22.40 -26.93
N TRP A 136 -5.93 22.14 -25.64
CA TRP A 136 -5.80 20.84 -24.98
C TRP A 136 -6.95 19.85 -25.23
N SER A 137 -8.14 20.34 -25.56
CA SER A 137 -9.33 19.51 -25.79
C SER A 137 -9.36 18.90 -27.19
N TRP A 138 -8.61 19.45 -28.14
CA TRP A 138 -8.63 19.03 -29.54
C TRP A 138 -7.24 18.74 -30.12
N TYR A 139 -6.16 19.34 -29.59
CA TYR A 139 -4.80 18.90 -29.91
C TYR A 139 -4.49 17.58 -29.23
N THR A 140 -3.76 16.75 -29.98
CA THR A 140 -3.41 15.41 -29.55
C THR A 140 -1.90 15.30 -29.29
N ARG A 141 -1.53 14.65 -28.19
CA ARG A 141 -0.14 14.40 -27.77
C ARG A 141 -0.02 12.98 -27.21
N ALA A 142 1.21 12.47 -27.13
CA ALA A 142 1.47 11.27 -26.33
C ALA A 142 1.20 11.57 -24.85
N SER A 143 1.18 10.54 -23.99
CA SER A 143 0.98 10.73 -22.55
C SER A 143 1.79 9.75 -21.73
N ILE A 144 2.21 10.20 -20.54
CA ILE A 144 2.79 9.31 -19.54
C ILE A 144 1.79 9.14 -18.41
N CYS A 145 1.35 7.90 -18.24
CA CYS A 145 0.57 7.47 -17.09
C CYS A 145 1.51 7.07 -15.96
N LYS A 146 1.14 7.47 -14.75
CA LYS A 146 1.73 7.04 -13.48
C LYS A 146 0.67 6.26 -12.72
N LYS A 147 1.11 5.18 -12.10
CA LYS A 147 0.37 4.47 -11.06
C LYS A 147 1.34 4.27 -9.90
N ASN A 148 0.86 4.41 -8.66
CA ASN A 148 1.70 4.05 -7.53
C ASN A 148 2.14 2.58 -7.68
N TYR A 149 3.42 2.31 -7.39
CA TYR A 149 3.88 0.93 -7.31
C TYR A 149 3.09 0.22 -6.24
N ARG A 150 2.98 -1.09 -6.41
CA ARG A 150 2.00 -1.98 -5.80
C ARG A 150 1.55 -1.58 -4.38
N PRO A 151 0.26 -1.79 -4.06
CA PRO A 151 -0.25 -2.00 -2.71
C PRO A 151 0.51 -2.98 -1.81
N GLU A 152 1.73 -3.42 -2.10
CA GLU A 152 2.53 -4.32 -1.25
C GLU A 152 3.84 -3.62 -0.83
N ASP A 153 4.08 -2.39 -1.34
CA ASP A 153 5.32 -1.64 -1.20
C ASP A 153 5.26 -0.39 -0.35
N SER A 154 4.07 0.18 -0.17
CA SER A 154 3.85 1.09 0.94
C SER A 154 4.05 0.32 2.24
N ILE A 155 4.63 0.96 3.27
CA ILE A 155 4.51 0.44 4.65
C ILE A 155 3.05 0.21 5.05
N CYS A 156 2.12 0.76 4.26
CA CYS A 156 0.68 0.62 4.37
C CYS A 156 0.00 -0.08 3.21
N GLU A 157 0.70 -0.73 2.29
CA GLU A 157 0.03 -1.42 1.18
C GLU A 157 -0.90 -0.50 0.34
N GLU A 158 -2.16 -0.90 0.08
CA GLU A 158 -3.21 -0.05 -0.53
C GLU A 158 -3.82 0.98 0.44
N TYR A 159 -3.37 1.02 1.69
CA TYR A 159 -3.87 1.94 2.71
C TYR A 159 -2.99 3.20 2.72
N ASP A 160 -3.59 4.30 3.15
CA ASP A 160 -2.91 5.57 3.35
C ASP A 160 -2.18 5.56 4.71
N LEU A 161 -0.89 5.89 4.73
CA LEU A 161 -0.15 6.09 5.98
C LEU A 161 -0.61 7.37 6.67
N VAL A 162 -0.98 7.27 7.95
CA VAL A 162 -1.18 8.44 8.79
C VAL A 162 0.18 9.00 9.20
N SER A 163 0.51 10.20 8.71
CA SER A 163 1.82 10.83 8.96
C SER A 163 2.11 10.98 10.46
N GLY A 164 3.34 10.66 10.85
CA GLY A 164 3.78 10.71 12.25
C GLY A 164 3.28 9.56 13.12
N THR A 165 2.58 8.57 12.55
CA THR A 165 2.15 7.35 13.24
C THR A 165 2.62 6.11 12.50
N LYS A 166 2.38 4.92 13.09
CA LYS A 166 2.55 3.61 12.44
C LYS A 166 1.21 2.99 12.06
N THR A 167 0.22 3.81 11.69
CA THR A 167 -1.14 3.36 11.37
C THR A 167 -1.46 3.61 9.91
N CYS A 168 -1.93 2.56 9.25
CA CYS A 168 -2.40 2.58 7.89
C CYS A 168 -3.92 2.60 7.87
N VAL A 169 -4.52 3.48 7.06
CA VAL A 169 -5.96 3.72 7.02
C VAL A 169 -6.51 3.58 5.61
N SER A 170 -7.64 2.89 5.45
CA SER A 170 -8.41 2.88 4.20
C SER A 170 -9.90 3.09 4.50
N ILE A 171 -10.54 4.03 3.79
CA ILE A 171 -11.94 4.37 4.00
C ILE A 171 -12.78 3.87 2.81
N TYR A 172 -13.73 2.99 3.08
CA TYR A 172 -14.64 2.46 2.08
C TYR A 172 -15.98 3.18 2.12
N SER A 173 -16.40 3.74 0.99
CA SER A 173 -17.69 4.46 0.85
C SER A 173 -18.90 3.52 0.76
N ALA A 174 -18.68 2.23 0.48
CA ALA A 174 -19.76 1.25 0.41
C ALA A 174 -20.33 0.98 1.80
N SER A 175 -21.65 1.17 1.97
CA SER A 175 -22.32 0.87 3.24
C SER A 175 -22.33 -0.62 3.55
N LYS A 176 -21.86 -1.00 4.74
CA LYS A 176 -21.84 -2.38 5.24
C LYS A 176 -22.25 -2.43 6.71
N THR A 177 -22.67 -3.61 7.16
CA THR A 177 -22.76 -3.92 8.59
C THR A 177 -21.35 -4.02 9.19
N THR A 178 -21.23 -4.01 10.51
CA THR A 178 -19.93 -4.19 11.18
C THR A 178 -19.31 -5.54 10.85
N THR A 179 -20.13 -6.60 10.82
CA THR A 179 -19.70 -7.95 10.43
C THR A 179 -19.15 -8.01 9.01
N ASP A 180 -19.81 -7.39 8.03
CA ASP A 180 -19.36 -7.43 6.64
C ASP A 180 -18.22 -6.43 6.34
N GLY A 181 -18.17 -5.31 7.07
CA GLY A 181 -17.03 -4.39 7.07
C GLY A 181 -15.77 -5.08 7.57
N GLU A 182 -15.85 -5.79 8.70
CA GLU A 182 -14.74 -6.55 9.27
C GLU A 182 -14.21 -7.61 8.29
N LYS A 183 -15.10 -8.40 7.69
CA LYS A 183 -14.70 -9.39 6.67
C LYS A 183 -13.95 -8.75 5.50
N ARG A 184 -14.36 -7.54 5.10
CA ARG A 184 -13.67 -6.80 4.04
C ARG A 184 -12.27 -6.36 4.49
N CYS A 185 -12.14 -5.78 5.68
CA CYS A 185 -10.84 -5.37 6.20
C CYS A 185 -9.87 -6.56 6.33
N VAL A 186 -10.35 -7.69 6.88
CA VAL A 186 -9.58 -8.93 7.03
C VAL A 186 -9.11 -9.47 5.67
N SER A 187 -9.95 -9.36 4.62
CA SER A 187 -9.57 -9.78 3.26
C SER A 187 -8.40 -8.98 2.65
N THR A 188 -8.02 -7.86 3.26
CA THR A 188 -6.93 -6.95 2.84
C THR A 188 -5.82 -6.85 3.90
N GLY A 189 -5.78 -7.80 4.85
CA GLY A 189 -4.76 -7.89 5.90
C GLY A 189 -4.91 -6.86 7.02
N GLY A 190 -6.09 -6.26 7.20
CA GLY A 190 -6.38 -5.32 8.30
C GLY A 190 -7.65 -5.70 9.06
N HIS A 191 -8.13 -4.79 9.89
CA HIS A 191 -9.37 -4.93 10.67
C HIS A 191 -10.21 -3.66 10.57
N LEU A 192 -11.48 -3.69 11.00
CA LEU A 192 -12.21 -2.44 11.21
C LEU A 192 -11.40 -1.52 12.14
N GLY A 193 -11.42 -0.23 11.83
CA GLY A 193 -10.40 0.69 12.31
C GLY A 193 -10.26 0.76 13.83
N SER A 194 -9.08 0.41 14.33
CA SER A 194 -8.57 0.70 15.67
C SER A 194 -7.94 2.09 15.72
N ILE A 195 -8.13 2.80 16.84
CA ILE A 195 -7.69 4.19 17.01
C ILE A 195 -7.01 4.33 18.37
N HIS A 196 -5.72 4.63 18.35
CA HIS A 196 -4.84 4.69 19.54
C HIS A 196 -4.40 6.12 19.90
N ASP A 197 -4.71 7.10 19.05
CA ASP A 197 -4.38 8.50 19.29
C ASP A 197 -5.31 9.45 18.52
N ASN A 198 -5.22 10.73 18.87
CA ASN A 198 -6.03 11.77 18.23
C ASN A 198 -5.59 12.06 16.78
N THR A 199 -4.34 11.79 16.41
CA THR A 199 -3.83 12.00 15.05
C THR A 199 -4.53 11.08 14.06
N VAL A 200 -4.66 9.80 14.40
CA VAL A 200 -5.42 8.80 13.63
C VAL A 200 -6.91 9.13 13.63
N ASN A 201 -7.49 9.50 14.78
CA ASN A 201 -8.89 9.91 14.88
C ASN A 201 -9.25 11.05 13.91
N ASP A 202 -8.45 12.13 13.95
CA ASP A 202 -8.65 13.31 13.12
C ASP A 202 -8.36 13.05 11.64
N TYR A 203 -7.41 12.15 11.34
CA TYR A 203 -7.15 11.72 9.96
C TYR A 203 -8.37 11.01 9.37
N ILE A 204 -8.91 10.00 10.07
CA ILE A 204 -10.08 9.24 9.61
C ILE A 204 -11.27 10.18 9.38
N ARG A 205 -11.56 11.07 10.35
CA ARG A 205 -12.65 12.05 10.23
C ARG A 205 -12.47 12.96 9.01
N ARG A 206 -11.30 13.58 8.84
CA ARG A 206 -11.04 14.52 7.73
C ARG A 206 -11.12 13.84 6.38
N THR A 207 -10.55 12.64 6.25
CA THR A 207 -10.58 11.85 5.00
C THR A 207 -12.00 11.37 4.68
N ALA A 208 -12.81 11.03 5.68
CA ALA A 208 -14.22 10.70 5.46
C ALA A 208 -15.02 11.93 4.96
N VAL A 209 -14.83 13.09 5.58
CA VAL A 209 -15.50 14.35 5.18
C VAL A 209 -15.07 14.77 3.76
N SER A 210 -13.79 14.65 3.39
CA SER A 210 -13.33 14.96 2.03
C SER A 210 -13.92 14.03 0.97
N ARG A 211 -14.34 12.82 1.36
CA ARG A 211 -15.07 11.86 0.52
C ARG A 211 -16.61 12.02 0.60
N ASN A 212 -17.09 13.12 1.20
CA ASN A 212 -18.51 13.42 1.41
C ASN A 212 -19.26 12.35 2.23
N LEU A 213 -18.57 11.69 3.17
CA LEU A 213 -19.15 10.70 4.09
C LEU A 213 -19.49 11.40 5.40
N LEU A 214 -20.65 12.05 5.47
CA LEU A 214 -21.04 12.94 6.58
C LEU A 214 -21.85 12.25 7.69
N ASP A 215 -22.43 11.07 7.40
CA ASP A 215 -23.26 10.30 8.32
C ASP A 215 -22.47 9.33 9.23
N GLY A 216 -21.14 9.46 9.23
CA GLY A 216 -20.23 8.65 10.01
C GLY A 216 -19.62 7.45 9.28
N VAL A 217 -18.66 6.82 9.95
CA VAL A 217 -17.97 5.61 9.48
C VAL A 217 -17.92 4.57 10.60
N LEU A 218 -18.14 3.28 10.30
CA LEU A 218 -17.93 2.20 11.27
C LEU A 218 -16.45 2.07 11.63
N ILE A 219 -16.19 1.82 12.92
CA ILE A 219 -14.86 1.55 13.49
C ILE A 219 -14.86 0.19 14.20
N GLY A 220 -13.68 -0.32 14.55
CA GLY A 220 -13.51 -1.68 15.07
C GLY A 220 -13.77 -1.87 16.56
N LEU A 221 -14.24 -0.85 17.28
CA LEU A 221 -14.49 -0.95 18.71
C LEU A 221 -15.75 -1.76 18.95
N LYS A 222 -15.71 -2.64 19.94
CA LYS A 222 -16.86 -3.41 20.43
C LYS A 222 -16.90 -3.45 21.95
N GLN A 223 -18.11 -3.38 22.51
CA GLN A 223 -18.39 -3.68 23.90
C GLN A 223 -18.56 -5.19 24.08
N THR A 224 -17.85 -5.77 25.05
CA THR A 224 -17.88 -7.19 25.41
C THR A 224 -18.14 -7.39 26.91
N GLY A 225 -18.40 -8.64 27.31
CA GLY A 225 -18.66 -9.04 28.69
C GLY A 225 -20.15 -9.03 29.09
N SER A 226 -20.48 -9.77 30.16
CA SER A 226 -21.87 -10.02 30.60
C SER A 226 -22.66 -8.76 30.98
N ASN A 227 -21.96 -7.66 31.30
CA ASN A 227 -22.54 -6.35 31.61
C ASN A 227 -22.30 -5.31 30.51
N GLY A 228 -21.66 -5.70 29.39
CA GLY A 228 -21.33 -4.81 28.28
C GLY A 228 -20.30 -3.71 28.61
N THR A 229 -19.56 -3.77 29.71
CA THR A 229 -18.67 -2.66 30.11
C THR A 229 -17.26 -2.76 29.56
N ALA A 230 -16.81 -3.93 29.11
CA ALA A 230 -15.45 -4.09 28.59
C ALA A 230 -15.39 -3.62 27.14
N LEU A 231 -14.34 -2.88 26.78
CA LEU A 231 -14.10 -2.41 25.41
C LEU A 231 -12.95 -3.21 24.81
N THR A 232 -13.09 -3.62 23.55
CA THR A 232 -12.05 -4.33 22.80
C THR A 232 -12.06 -3.90 21.34
N TRP A 233 -10.90 -3.84 20.70
CA TRP A 233 -10.78 -3.68 19.25
C TRP A 233 -10.90 -5.03 18.53
N ASN A 234 -11.25 -5.01 17.25
CA ASN A 234 -11.32 -6.22 16.42
C ASN A 234 -9.95 -6.84 16.11
N ASP A 235 -8.90 -6.02 16.06
CA ASP A 235 -7.50 -6.46 15.88
C ASP A 235 -6.84 -6.94 17.19
N ASN A 236 -7.57 -6.93 18.31
CA ASN A 236 -7.11 -7.28 19.65
C ASN A 236 -5.99 -6.39 20.21
N THR A 237 -5.76 -5.21 19.63
CA THR A 237 -4.90 -4.19 20.24
C THR A 237 -5.54 -3.65 21.53
N VAL A 238 -4.72 -3.04 22.37
CA VAL A 238 -5.17 -2.46 23.64
C VAL A 238 -6.09 -1.25 23.41
N VAL A 239 -7.08 -1.06 24.26
CA VAL A 239 -7.91 0.16 24.25
C VAL A 239 -7.24 1.19 25.16
N ASP A 240 -6.42 2.06 24.57
CA ASP A 240 -5.61 3.11 25.23
C ASP A 240 -6.04 4.53 24.87
N TYR A 241 -6.92 4.68 23.87
CA TYR A 241 -7.54 5.94 23.47
C TYR A 241 -9.05 5.77 23.27
N THR A 242 -9.82 6.78 23.70
CA THR A 242 -11.26 6.85 23.47
C THR A 242 -11.70 8.28 23.17
N SER A 243 -12.64 8.44 22.24
CA SER A 243 -13.22 9.75 21.89
C SER A 243 -14.75 9.69 21.84
N PHE A 244 -15.39 9.21 22.91
CA PHE A 244 -16.85 9.07 22.92
C PHE A 244 -17.56 10.42 22.81
N ASN A 245 -18.71 10.42 22.12
CA ASN A 245 -19.62 11.54 22.21
C ASN A 245 -20.24 11.59 23.61
N LYS A 246 -20.70 12.77 24.01
CA LYS A 246 -21.42 12.96 25.26
C LYS A 246 -22.59 11.97 25.35
N ASP A 247 -22.68 11.29 26.49
CA ASP A 247 -23.70 10.28 26.84
C ASP A 247 -23.58 8.94 26.08
N PHE A 248 -22.40 8.66 25.51
CA PHE A 248 -22.04 7.38 24.90
C PHE A 248 -20.88 6.69 25.65
N PRO A 249 -20.80 5.34 25.65
CA PRO A 249 -21.78 4.41 25.07
C PRO A 249 -23.13 4.43 25.78
N ASN A 250 -24.20 4.25 25.02
CA ASN A 250 -25.58 4.28 25.47
C ASN A 250 -26.16 2.85 25.51
N ASN A 251 -26.65 2.43 26.67
CA ASN A 251 -27.18 1.08 26.88
C ASN A 251 -28.44 0.74 26.06
N ALA A 252 -29.10 1.74 25.46
CA ALA A 252 -30.25 1.52 24.57
C ALA A 252 -29.85 1.14 23.13
N LEU A 253 -28.56 1.20 22.79
CA LEU A 253 -28.03 0.88 21.47
C LEU A 253 -27.25 -0.43 21.49
N GLY A 254 -26.68 -0.81 20.34
CA GLY A 254 -25.89 -2.04 20.25
C GLY A 254 -24.47 -1.89 20.79
N GLN A 255 -23.67 -2.93 20.59
CA GLN A 255 -22.34 -3.05 21.18
C GLN A 255 -21.20 -2.67 20.20
N CYS A 256 -21.52 -2.26 18.98
CA CYS A 256 -20.53 -1.84 17.98
C CYS A 256 -20.45 -0.32 17.91
N PHE A 257 -19.41 0.25 17.30
CA PHE A 257 -19.22 1.70 17.29
C PHE A 257 -19.04 2.28 15.90
N ALA A 258 -19.42 3.56 15.78
CA ALA A 258 -19.19 4.39 14.62
C ALA A 258 -18.57 5.73 15.05
N MET A 259 -17.66 6.24 14.24
CA MET A 259 -17.18 7.61 14.32
C MET A 259 -18.17 8.55 13.62
N GLN A 260 -18.61 9.59 14.31
CA GLN A 260 -19.41 10.66 13.70
C GLN A 260 -18.50 11.64 12.96
N THR A 261 -18.70 11.76 11.65
CA THR A 261 -17.86 12.61 10.78
C THR A 261 -18.39 14.03 10.67
N GLY A 262 -19.67 14.26 11.00
CA GLY A 262 -20.25 15.60 11.12
C GLY A 262 -19.69 16.42 12.30
N SER A 263 -19.26 15.79 13.39
CA SER A 263 -18.62 16.47 14.53
C SER A 263 -17.14 16.76 14.24
N ILE A 264 -16.68 17.98 14.50
CA ILE A 264 -15.27 18.40 14.30
C ILE A 264 -14.25 17.50 15.02
N ALA A 265 -14.64 16.91 16.15
CA ALA A 265 -13.77 16.06 16.97
C ALA A 265 -13.85 14.56 16.61
N GLY A 266 -14.69 14.17 15.64
CA GLY A 266 -14.78 12.76 15.22
C GLY A 266 -15.24 11.83 16.34
N ASN A 267 -16.19 12.28 17.19
CA ASN A 267 -16.56 11.52 18.38
C ASN A 267 -17.31 10.21 18.04
N TRP A 268 -17.19 9.22 18.92
CA TRP A 268 -17.71 7.87 18.71
C TRP A 268 -19.04 7.65 19.41
N VAL A 269 -19.92 6.91 18.75
CA VAL A 269 -21.23 6.49 19.25
C VAL A 269 -21.39 4.99 19.05
N ASN A 270 -22.00 4.29 20.01
CA ASN A 270 -22.35 2.89 19.82
C ASN A 270 -23.62 2.75 18.96
N VAL A 271 -23.66 1.70 18.14
CA VAL A 271 -24.66 1.44 17.10
C VAL A 271 -25.08 -0.02 17.13
N ILE A 272 -26.21 -0.33 16.50
CA ILE A 272 -26.74 -1.70 16.44
C ILE A 272 -25.98 -2.48 15.36
N CYS A 273 -25.08 -3.37 15.80
CA CYS A 273 -24.13 -4.13 14.96
C CYS A 273 -24.73 -4.65 13.64
N ASP A 274 -25.86 -5.37 13.72
CA ASP A 274 -26.44 -6.07 12.56
C ASP A 274 -27.47 -5.24 11.78
N LYS A 275 -27.81 -4.03 12.25
CA LYS A 275 -28.83 -3.18 11.60
C LYS A 275 -28.25 -1.92 10.99
N THR A 276 -27.18 -1.38 11.57
CA THR A 276 -26.54 -0.17 11.07
C THR A 276 -25.70 -0.51 9.84
N THR A 277 -26.02 0.12 8.70
CA THR A 277 -25.28 -0.04 7.44
C THR A 277 -24.79 1.32 6.96
N ILE A 278 -23.51 1.60 7.16
CA ILE A 278 -22.87 2.87 6.80
C ILE A 278 -21.46 2.59 6.25
N PRO A 279 -20.78 3.59 5.63
CA PRO A 279 -19.38 3.48 5.25
C PRO A 279 -18.49 3.04 6.42
N PHE A 280 -17.29 2.53 6.15
CA PHE A 280 -16.44 1.97 7.20
C PHE A 280 -14.97 2.26 6.93
N VAL A 281 -14.18 2.26 8.01
CA VAL A 281 -12.73 2.40 7.94
C VAL A 281 -12.07 1.07 8.31
N CYS A 282 -11.04 0.71 7.55
CA CYS A 282 -10.13 -0.35 7.91
C CYS A 282 -8.80 0.25 8.38
N THR A 283 -8.17 -0.36 9.37
CA THR A 283 -6.79 -0.06 9.77
C THR A 283 -5.93 -1.31 9.80
N LYS A 284 -4.62 -1.08 9.66
CA LYS A 284 -3.58 -2.06 9.99
C LYS A 284 -2.30 -1.34 10.42
N PRO A 285 -1.41 -1.99 11.19
CA PRO A 285 -0.11 -1.40 11.49
C PRO A 285 0.70 -1.22 10.20
N ALA A 286 1.49 -0.15 10.16
CA ALA A 286 2.50 0.01 9.14
C ALA A 286 3.59 -1.05 9.30
N TYR A 287 4.11 -1.56 8.19
CA TYR A 287 5.29 -2.43 8.21
C TYR A 287 6.43 -1.70 8.92
N ASP A 288 6.92 -2.31 9.99
CA ASP A 288 8.02 -1.80 10.80
C ASP A 288 9.34 -2.38 10.26
N PHE A 289 9.92 -1.68 9.29
CA PHE A 289 11.25 -2.01 8.80
C PHE A 289 12.30 -1.53 9.81
N PRO A 290 13.38 -2.30 10.03
CA PRO A 290 14.43 -1.89 10.94
C PRO A 290 15.11 -0.60 10.44
N ASP A 291 15.32 0.36 11.35
CA ASP A 291 16.02 1.62 11.07
C ASP A 291 17.48 1.39 10.62
N VAL A 292 18.06 0.26 11.06
CA VAL A 292 19.38 -0.20 10.66
C VAL A 292 19.22 -1.29 9.61
N PHE A 293 19.77 -1.04 8.43
CA PHE A 293 19.79 -2.03 7.37
C PHE A 293 20.67 -3.22 7.74
N GLU A 294 20.17 -4.40 7.41
CA GLU A 294 20.94 -5.62 7.59
C GLU A 294 22.14 -5.64 6.67
N THR A 295 23.21 -6.30 7.11
CA THR A 295 24.41 -6.42 6.29
C THR A 295 24.17 -7.40 5.14
N SER A 296 25.04 -7.34 4.12
CA SER A 296 25.01 -8.31 3.03
C SER A 296 25.49 -9.70 3.47
N ASN A 297 26.10 -9.81 4.65
CA ASN A 297 26.67 -11.07 5.13
C ASN A 297 25.58 -11.96 5.71
N CYS A 298 25.74 -13.27 5.54
CA CYS A 298 24.85 -14.23 6.18
C CYS A 298 25.00 -14.17 7.70
N PRO A 299 23.89 -14.16 8.46
CA PRO A 299 23.96 -14.22 9.91
C PRO A 299 24.66 -15.50 10.38
N THR A 300 25.53 -15.38 11.36
CA THR A 300 26.21 -16.52 12.01
C THR A 300 25.61 -16.86 13.37
N GLN A 301 24.56 -16.14 13.78
CA GLN A 301 23.89 -16.32 15.07
C GLN A 301 22.81 -17.39 14.99
N ASN A 302 22.53 -18.03 16.13
CA ASN A 302 21.34 -18.85 16.30
C ASN A 302 20.16 -17.97 16.70
N TYR A 303 18.96 -18.35 16.28
CA TYR A 303 17.72 -17.65 16.61
C TYR A 303 16.85 -18.44 17.59
N SER A 304 16.17 -17.71 18.47
CA SER A 304 15.39 -18.21 19.60
C SER A 304 14.00 -17.53 19.67
N ASP A 305 13.24 -17.82 20.72
CA ASP A 305 11.87 -17.32 20.88
C ASP A 305 11.80 -15.78 20.93
N GLY A 306 10.94 -15.18 20.09
CA GLY A 306 10.75 -13.73 20.01
C GLY A 306 11.71 -13.01 19.05
N ASP A 307 12.75 -13.69 18.55
CA ASP A 307 13.71 -13.07 17.65
C ASP A 307 13.10 -12.74 16.28
N MET A 308 13.61 -11.66 15.69
CA MET A 308 13.34 -11.28 14.30
C MET A 308 14.46 -11.77 13.40
N ILE A 309 14.09 -12.34 12.25
CA ILE A 309 15.03 -12.85 11.24
C ILE A 309 14.80 -12.08 9.95
N TYR A 310 15.89 -11.68 9.31
CA TYR A 310 15.85 -10.87 8.10
C TYR A 310 16.68 -11.52 6.99
N SER A 311 16.26 -11.30 5.74
CA SER A 311 17.13 -11.56 4.60
C SER A 311 18.34 -10.61 4.59
N PRO A 312 19.45 -10.96 3.94
CA PRO A 312 20.60 -10.07 3.83
C PRO A 312 20.21 -8.78 3.11
N ASN A 313 20.83 -7.65 3.47
CA ASN A 313 20.51 -6.30 2.99
C ASN A 313 19.09 -5.79 3.26
N PHE A 314 18.21 -6.52 3.96
CA PHE A 314 16.84 -6.06 4.21
C PHE A 314 16.79 -4.68 4.90
N PRO A 315 15.89 -3.75 4.48
CA PRO A 315 14.91 -3.81 3.40
C PRO A 315 15.44 -3.23 2.07
N LYS A 316 16.75 -3.14 1.86
CA LYS A 316 17.34 -2.58 0.65
C LYS A 316 17.17 -3.54 -0.52
N SER A 317 16.69 -3.01 -1.64
CA SER A 317 16.32 -3.80 -2.82
C SER A 317 17.49 -4.24 -3.73
N ASP A 318 18.68 -4.40 -3.16
CA ASP A 318 19.91 -4.75 -3.87
C ASP A 318 20.55 -6.07 -3.39
N ASN A 319 19.81 -6.89 -2.63
CA ASN A 319 20.34 -8.16 -2.14
C ASN A 319 20.70 -9.09 -3.32
N LYS A 320 21.89 -9.68 -3.24
CA LYS A 320 22.40 -10.69 -4.19
C LYS A 320 22.84 -11.99 -3.51
N ASN A 321 22.73 -12.06 -2.19
CA ASN A 321 23.28 -13.14 -1.39
C ASN A 321 22.17 -14.08 -0.91
N GLY A 322 22.35 -15.36 -1.18
CA GLY A 322 21.61 -16.44 -0.52
C GLY A 322 22.26 -16.80 0.81
N CYS A 323 21.45 -17.14 1.81
CA CYS A 323 21.90 -17.44 3.16
C CYS A 323 21.11 -18.59 3.78
N GLU A 324 21.74 -19.27 4.72
CA GLU A 324 21.10 -20.27 5.55
C GLU A 324 20.94 -19.76 6.98
N TYR A 325 19.84 -20.15 7.61
CA TYR A 325 19.50 -19.75 8.96
C TYR A 325 19.12 -20.98 9.76
N LEU A 326 19.55 -21.02 11.02
CA LEU A 326 19.22 -22.08 11.95
C LEU A 326 18.45 -21.52 13.14
N ILE A 327 17.22 -22.01 13.30
CA ILE A 327 16.34 -21.68 14.42
C ILE A 327 16.34 -22.87 15.37
N VAL A 328 16.64 -22.63 16.64
CA VAL A 328 16.59 -23.64 17.70
C VAL A 328 15.83 -23.07 18.88
N GLY A 329 14.70 -23.70 19.20
CA GLY A 329 13.88 -23.33 20.34
C GLY A 329 14.62 -23.57 21.67
N PRO A 330 14.25 -22.82 22.73
CA PRO A 330 14.83 -22.97 24.05
C PRO A 330 14.55 -24.35 24.65
N ALA A 331 15.29 -24.71 25.70
CA ALA A 331 15.09 -25.96 26.41
C ALA A 331 13.63 -26.11 26.88
N GLY A 332 13.02 -27.25 26.57
CA GLY A 332 11.61 -27.53 26.88
C GLY A 332 10.62 -27.16 25.77
N ALA A 333 11.04 -26.46 24.72
CA ALA A 333 10.19 -26.24 23.55
C ALA A 333 9.92 -27.58 22.81
N LYS A 334 8.67 -27.80 22.43
CA LYS A 334 8.25 -28.94 21.58
C LYS A 334 8.43 -28.64 20.10
N ASN A 335 8.17 -27.39 19.70
CA ASN A 335 8.16 -26.93 18.31
C ASN A 335 8.63 -25.48 18.22
N VAL A 336 8.97 -25.04 17.01
CA VAL A 336 9.16 -23.63 16.66
C VAL A 336 8.27 -23.28 15.48
N GLN A 337 7.84 -22.03 15.39
CA GLN A 337 7.15 -21.49 14.22
C GLN A 337 7.74 -20.15 13.81
N VAL A 338 7.56 -19.82 12.54
CA VAL A 338 7.88 -18.52 11.97
C VAL A 338 6.62 -17.88 11.41
N GLU A 339 6.36 -16.65 11.84
CA GLU A 339 5.36 -15.77 11.24
C GLU A 339 6.04 -14.89 10.20
N VAL A 340 5.46 -14.83 9.00
CA VAL A 340 5.94 -13.95 7.94
C VAL A 340 5.42 -12.55 8.20
N ILE A 341 6.28 -11.66 8.69
CA ILE A 341 5.92 -10.26 8.93
C ILE A 341 5.91 -9.50 7.60
N PHE A 342 6.96 -9.70 6.80
CA PHE A 342 7.08 -9.12 5.47
C PHE A 342 7.83 -10.09 4.55
N PHE A 343 7.41 -10.22 3.30
CA PHE A 343 8.05 -11.08 2.33
C PHE A 343 7.95 -10.50 0.93
N GLU A 344 9.10 -10.26 0.31
CA GLU A 344 9.20 -9.81 -1.07
C GLU A 344 10.49 -10.37 -1.69
N THR A 345 10.32 -11.26 -2.68
CA THR A 345 11.41 -11.93 -3.38
C THR A 345 11.07 -12.05 -4.87
N ASN A 346 12.05 -12.21 -5.75
CA ASN A 346 11.75 -12.42 -7.16
C ASN A 346 11.15 -13.83 -7.36
N ARG A 347 9.85 -13.88 -7.66
CA ARG A 347 9.11 -15.15 -7.81
C ARG A 347 9.71 -16.13 -8.83
N CYS A 348 10.46 -15.64 -9.82
CA CYS A 348 11.00 -16.50 -10.86
C CYS A 348 12.10 -17.45 -10.38
N CYS A 349 12.76 -17.11 -9.26
CA CYS A 349 14.20 -17.36 -9.16
C CYS A 349 14.75 -17.22 -7.73
N ASP A 350 14.17 -16.35 -6.90
CA ASP A 350 14.52 -16.25 -5.49
C ASP A 350 13.53 -17.06 -4.65
N THR A 351 14.02 -17.83 -3.69
CA THR A 351 13.17 -18.70 -2.87
C THR A 351 13.65 -18.75 -1.43
N LEU A 352 12.72 -18.63 -0.48
CA LEU A 352 12.95 -19.02 0.91
C LEU A 352 12.34 -20.40 1.14
N THR A 353 13.18 -21.41 1.39
CA THR A 353 12.71 -22.76 1.71
C THR A 353 12.93 -23.07 3.18
N MET A 354 11.91 -23.62 3.82
CA MET A 354 11.90 -23.98 5.23
C MET A 354 11.92 -25.50 5.37
N TYR A 355 12.74 -26.02 6.28
CA TYR A 355 12.92 -27.44 6.52
C TYR A 355 12.83 -27.79 8.01
N GLU A 356 12.41 -29.01 8.30
CA GLU A 356 12.36 -29.60 9.64
C GLU A 356 13.76 -29.86 10.19
N GLY A 357 13.94 -29.54 11.47
CA GLY A 357 15.14 -29.89 12.22
C GLY A 357 16.39 -29.14 11.81
N VAL A 358 17.50 -29.50 12.46
CA VAL A 358 18.83 -28.91 12.20
C VAL A 358 19.42 -29.39 10.87
N ALA A 359 19.18 -30.65 10.52
CA ALA A 359 19.71 -31.25 9.29
C ALA A 359 18.98 -30.74 8.03
N GLY A 360 17.68 -30.42 8.16
CA GLY A 360 16.85 -29.97 7.04
C GLY A 360 16.28 -31.11 6.19
N ASP A 361 16.02 -32.27 6.79
CA ASP A 361 15.73 -33.52 6.07
C ASP A 361 14.36 -33.54 5.39
N LYS A 362 13.42 -32.72 5.86
CA LYS A 362 12.05 -32.65 5.34
C LYS A 362 11.63 -31.21 5.11
N LYS A 363 11.15 -30.92 3.90
CA LYS A 363 10.65 -29.58 3.54
C LYS A 363 9.29 -29.29 4.20
N ILE A 364 9.16 -28.10 4.78
CA ILE A 364 7.92 -27.53 5.32
C ILE A 364 7.22 -26.69 4.25
N ALA A 365 7.93 -25.71 3.68
CA ALA A 365 7.40 -24.78 2.67
C ALA A 365 8.50 -24.20 1.78
N THR A 366 8.13 -23.74 0.59
CA THR A 366 8.96 -22.88 -0.27
C THR A 366 8.15 -21.64 -0.61
N LEU A 367 8.70 -20.46 -0.31
CA LEU A 367 8.08 -19.17 -0.54
C LEU A 367 8.83 -18.44 -1.66
N ALA A 368 8.09 -17.82 -2.58
CA ALA A 368 8.64 -17.02 -3.68
C ALA A 368 7.60 -15.98 -4.16
N GLY A 369 8.01 -14.73 -4.36
CA GLY A 369 7.09 -13.60 -4.62
C GLY A 369 6.80 -12.80 -3.36
N SER A 370 5.55 -12.36 -3.17
CA SER A 370 5.19 -11.38 -2.12
C SER A 370 3.91 -11.69 -1.32
N THR A 371 3.22 -12.79 -1.60
CA THR A 371 1.86 -13.04 -1.08
C THR A 371 1.83 -13.85 0.23
N TYR A 372 2.81 -13.66 1.11
CA TYR A 372 2.99 -14.52 2.29
C TYR A 372 2.86 -13.80 3.63
N ASN A 373 2.68 -12.49 3.65
CA ASN A 373 2.58 -11.71 4.90
C ASN A 373 1.40 -12.22 5.76
N GLY A 374 1.62 -12.39 7.06
CA GLY A 374 0.71 -12.98 8.03
C GLY A 374 0.67 -14.51 8.05
N ASN A 375 1.31 -15.22 7.09
CA ASN A 375 1.33 -16.68 7.12
C ASN A 375 2.25 -17.20 8.25
N VAL A 376 1.85 -18.31 8.87
CA VAL A 376 2.61 -18.97 9.93
C VAL A 376 3.01 -20.38 9.47
N TYR A 377 4.30 -20.70 9.62
CA TYR A 377 4.85 -22.02 9.32
C TYR A 377 5.47 -22.64 10.58
N LYS A 378 5.08 -23.88 10.90
CA LYS A 378 5.44 -24.54 12.16
C LYS A 378 6.20 -25.84 11.92
N SER A 379 7.23 -26.10 12.71
CA SER A 379 7.94 -27.38 12.75
C SER A 379 7.08 -28.45 13.44
N SER A 380 7.12 -29.67 12.92
CA SER A 380 6.32 -30.79 13.43
C SER A 380 7.16 -31.85 14.14
N GLN A 381 8.47 -31.90 13.88
CA GLN A 381 9.34 -32.99 14.36
C GLN A 381 10.24 -32.60 15.54
N GLY A 382 10.19 -31.34 15.97
CA GLY A 382 10.95 -30.86 17.13
C GLY A 382 11.12 -29.34 17.11
N PRO A 383 11.83 -28.78 18.11
CA PRO A 383 12.01 -27.33 18.25
C PRO A 383 13.14 -26.79 17.37
N ALA A 384 13.30 -27.29 16.15
CA ALA A 384 14.33 -26.79 15.23
C ALA A 384 13.80 -26.66 13.81
N MET A 385 14.25 -25.61 13.13
CA MET A 385 13.90 -25.31 11.74
C MET A 385 15.13 -24.75 11.02
N ARG A 386 15.39 -25.21 9.80
CA ARG A 386 16.43 -24.67 8.93
C ARG A 386 15.77 -23.90 7.80
N LEU A 387 16.22 -22.66 7.58
CA LEU A 387 15.77 -21.83 6.47
C LEU A 387 16.92 -21.72 5.46
N VAL A 388 16.59 -21.84 4.17
CA VAL A 388 17.53 -21.66 3.07
C VAL A 388 16.96 -20.62 2.13
N TYR A 389 17.56 -19.44 2.13
CA TYR A 389 17.24 -18.38 1.18
C TYR A 389 18.20 -18.45 0.00
N ASN A 390 17.66 -18.74 -1.17
CA ASN A 390 18.40 -18.82 -2.42
C ASN A 390 18.05 -17.61 -3.28
N VAL A 391 19.06 -16.91 -3.78
CA VAL A 391 18.91 -15.70 -4.62
C VAL A 391 19.54 -16.00 -5.98
N GLN A 392 18.77 -15.89 -7.06
CA GLN A 392 19.25 -16.12 -8.43
C GLN A 392 19.10 -14.88 -9.31
N SER A 393 18.25 -13.92 -8.96
CA SER A 393 18.22 -12.61 -9.61
C SER A 393 18.33 -11.49 -8.58
N GLY A 394 19.53 -10.95 -8.42
CA GLY A 394 19.80 -9.91 -7.44
C GLY A 394 19.56 -8.50 -7.98
N ALA A 395 18.31 -8.06 -8.04
CA ALA A 395 17.92 -6.65 -8.05
C ALA A 395 16.38 -6.50 -7.88
N HIS A 396 15.98 -5.44 -7.17
CA HIS A 396 14.62 -4.85 -7.12
C HIS A 396 13.59 -5.46 -6.14
N VAL A 397 14.00 -6.25 -5.13
CA VAL A 397 13.08 -6.74 -4.09
C VAL A 397 13.67 -6.52 -2.69
N ARG A 398 12.86 -6.06 -1.74
CA ARG A 398 13.34 -5.66 -0.40
C ARG A 398 13.81 -6.82 0.46
N GLY A 399 13.36 -8.05 0.15
CA GLY A 399 13.69 -9.25 0.91
C GLY A 399 12.58 -9.62 1.89
N TRP A 400 12.92 -10.18 3.04
CA TRP A 400 11.92 -10.67 3.98
C TRP A 400 12.31 -10.46 5.44
N GLN A 401 11.28 -10.45 6.29
CA GLN A 401 11.32 -10.31 7.74
C GLN A 401 10.37 -11.34 8.36
N LEU A 402 10.89 -12.15 9.27
CA LEU A 402 10.15 -13.20 9.97
C LEU A 402 10.24 -12.99 11.48
N LYS A 403 9.21 -13.41 12.20
CA LYS A 403 9.20 -13.49 13.67
C LYS A 403 9.21 -14.94 14.13
N VAL A 404 10.13 -15.29 15.03
CA VAL A 404 10.23 -16.62 15.61
C VAL A 404 9.35 -16.73 16.85
N THR A 405 8.70 -17.87 17.02
CA THR A 405 7.98 -18.21 18.26
C THR A 405 8.20 -19.67 18.64
N ALA A 406 8.61 -19.92 19.87
CA ALA A 406 8.68 -21.26 20.44
C ALA A 406 7.32 -21.71 20.99
N GLN A 407 7.11 -23.02 21.04
CA GLN A 407 5.88 -23.64 21.54
C GLN A 407 6.26 -24.68 22.58
N PHE A 408 5.66 -24.61 23.78
CA PHE A 408 6.01 -25.44 24.94
C PHE A 408 5.02 -26.59 25.21
#